data_AF-B1XUW3-F1
#
_entry.id   AF-B1XUW3-F1
#
_cell.length_a   1.000
_cell.length_b   1.000
_cell.length_c   1.000
_cell.angle_alpha   90.00
_cell.angle_beta   90.00
_cell.angle_gamma   90.00
#
_symmetry.space_group_name_H-M   'P 1'
#
loop_
_entity.id
_entity.type
_entity.pdbx_description
1 polymer ?
#
loop_
_entity_poly.entity_id
_entity_poly.type
_entity_poly.pdbx_seq_one_letter_code
_entity_poly.pdbx_strand_id
1 'polypeptide(L)' 'MITVSLRRQGTSTAQAHSGFLLKKMAVPVLPNTAGCHSPQEVIATAQMARDVFETDWIKLEL' A
#
# COMPACT_ATOMS: atom_id res chain seq x y z
N MET A 1 6.66 -8.99 -10.16
CA MET A 1 6.30 -7.76 -9.42
C MET A 1 4.79 -7.60 -9.51
N ILE A 2 4.09 -7.37 -8.41
CA ILE A 2 2.64 -7.10 -8.40
C ILE A 2 2.41 -5.70 -7.85
N THR A 3 1.47 -4.96 -8.43
CA THR A 3 1.05 -3.65 -7.91
C THR A 3 -0.14 -3.77 -6.98
N VAL A 4 -0.13 -3.02 -5.88
CA VAL A 4 -1.21 -3.01 -4.89
C VAL A 4 -1.59 -1.59 -4.54
N SER A 5 -2.89 -1.36 -4.35
CA SER A 5 -3.40 -0.09 -3.83
C SER A 5 -3.65 -0.22 -2.33
N LEU A 6 -3.13 0.74 -1.58
CA LEU A 6 -3.34 0.84 -0.14
C LEU A 6 -4.42 1.88 0.15
N ARG A 7 -5.36 1.53 1.01
CA ARG A 7 -6.36 2.48 1.50
C ARG A 7 -6.48 2.34 3.01
N ARG A 8 -6.37 3.45 3.73
CA ARG A 8 -6.61 3.47 5.18
C ARG A 8 -8.06 3.04 5.45
N GLN A 9 -8.26 1.92 6.12
CA GLN A 9 -9.58 1.54 6.61
C GLN A 9 -9.75 1.97 8.07
N GLY A 10 -10.94 2.46 8.40
CA GLY A 10 -11.41 2.54 9.79
C GLY A 10 -11.54 1.15 10.40
N THR A 11 -11.83 1.08 11.70
CA THR A 11 -11.85 -0.11 12.58
C THR A 11 -12.84 -1.22 12.18
N SER A 12 -12.77 -1.74 10.96
CA SER A 12 -13.45 -2.95 10.50
C SER A 12 -12.39 -4.02 10.26
N THR A 13 -12.36 -4.98 11.17
CA THR A 13 -11.30 -5.98 11.36
C THR A 13 -11.16 -7.00 10.23
N ALA A 14 -12.02 -6.99 9.21
CA ALA A 14 -12.11 -8.07 8.23
C ALA A 14 -11.14 -7.95 7.02
N GLN A 15 -10.58 -6.78 6.71
CA GLN A 15 -9.79 -6.57 5.47
C GLN A 15 -8.30 -6.23 5.65
N ALA A 16 -7.83 -6.00 6.88
CA ALA A 16 -6.40 -5.82 7.16
C ALA A 16 -5.53 -7.07 6.84
N HIS A 17 -6.18 -8.21 6.57
CA HIS A 17 -5.53 -9.49 6.34
C HIS A 17 -4.87 -9.65 4.96
N SER A 18 -5.27 -8.88 3.93
CA SER A 18 -4.78 -9.08 2.56
C SER A 18 -3.33 -8.64 2.36
N GLY A 19 -2.92 -7.52 2.96
CA GLY A 19 -1.52 -7.04 2.90
C GLY A 19 -0.54 -8.04 3.56
N PHE A 20 -0.98 -8.68 4.64
CA PHE A 20 -0.18 -9.68 5.36
C PHE A 20 -0.03 -11.00 4.58
N LEU A 21 -1.04 -11.37 3.79
CA LEU A 21 -0.97 -12.55 2.91
C LEU A 21 0.05 -12.34 1.79
N LEU A 22 0.08 -11.15 1.18
CA LEU A 22 1.06 -10.83 0.14
C LEU A 22 2.49 -10.79 0.69
N LYS A 23 2.68 -10.27 1.91
CA LYS A 23 3.97 -10.30 2.60
C LYS A 23 4.50 -11.74 2.79
N LYS A 24 3.61 -12.72 2.98
CA LYS A 24 3.98 -14.15 3.09
C LYS A 24 4.32 -14.82 1.76
N MET A 25 3.89 -14.27 0.63
CA MET A 25 4.00 -14.97 -0.67
C MET A 25 5.37 -14.83 -1.34
N ALA A 26 6.37 -14.19 -0.73
CA ALA A 26 7.70 -13.97 -1.30
C ALA A 26 7.70 -13.35 -2.72
N VAL A 27 6.61 -12.67 -3.10
CA VAL A 27 6.49 -11.96 -4.38
C VAL A 27 6.85 -10.50 -4.16
N PRO A 28 7.73 -9.90 -4.99
CA PRO A 28 8.02 -8.48 -4.94
C PRO A 28 6.76 -7.64 -5.19
N VAL A 29 6.47 -6.70 -4.27
CA VAL A 29 5.31 -5.80 -4.31
C VAL A 29 5.78 -4.38 -4.66
N LEU A 30 5.04 -3.74 -5.57
CA LEU A 30 5.18 -2.32 -5.91
C LEU A 30 3.89 -1.58 -5.55
N PRO A 31 3.78 -0.99 -4.35
CA PRO A 31 2.62 -0.21 -3.94
C PRO A 31 2.36 0.95 -4.90
N ASN A 32 1.10 1.35 -5.07
CA ASN A 32 0.72 2.52 -5.86
C ASN A 32 -0.14 3.52 -5.07
N THR A 33 -0.27 4.73 -5.62
CA THR A 33 -1.05 5.83 -5.02
C THR A 33 -2.42 6.03 -5.67
N ALA A 34 -2.95 5.00 -6.33
CA ALA A 34 -4.23 5.09 -7.03
C ALA A 34 -5.35 5.58 -6.09
N GLY A 35 -6.09 6.60 -6.53
CA GLY A 35 -7.17 7.22 -5.74
C GLY A 35 -6.70 8.27 -4.74
N CYS A 36 -5.42 8.67 -4.76
CA CYS A 36 -4.96 9.88 -4.07
C CYS A 36 -5.30 11.12 -4.90
N HIS A 37 -5.90 12.13 -4.28
CA HIS A 37 -6.28 13.39 -4.94
C HIS A 37 -5.48 14.60 -4.44
N SER A 38 -4.55 14.37 -3.51
CA SER A 38 -3.69 15.41 -2.95
C SER A 38 -2.27 14.89 -2.71
N PRO A 39 -1.24 15.77 -2.74
CA PRO A 39 0.12 15.39 -2.37
C PRO A 39 0.22 14.79 -0.96
N GLN A 40 -0.63 15.25 -0.03
CA GLN A 40 -0.67 14.75 1.34
C GLN A 40 -1.14 13.28 1.38
N GLU A 41 -2.14 12.92 0.58
CA GLU A 41 -2.60 11.52 0.45
C GLU A 41 -1.52 10.62 -0.16
N VAL A 42 -0.80 11.11 -1.17
CA VAL A 42 0.34 10.41 -1.79
C VAL A 42 1.42 10.11 -0.75
N ILE A 43 1.82 11.12 0.03
CA ILE A 43 2.87 10.99 1.05
C ILE A 43 2.43 10.02 2.16
N ALA A 44 1.20 10.14 2.65
CA ALA A 44 0.67 9.24 3.68
C ALA A 44 0.62 7.78 3.19
N THR A 45 0.23 7.57 1.93
CA THR A 45 0.20 6.24 1.30
C THR A 45 1.61 5.68 1.15
N ALA A 46 2.58 6.50 0.76
CA ALA A 46 3.98 6.09 0.65
C ALA A 46 4.60 5.68 1.99
N GLN A 47 4.30 6.41 3.07
CA GLN A 47 4.75 6.07 4.42
C GLN A 47 4.15 4.73 4.87
N MET A 48 2.84 4.54 4.69
CA MET A 48 2.17 3.27 4.99
C MET A 48 2.75 2.11 4.17
N ALA A 49 3.02 2.32 2.89
CA ALA A 49 3.62 1.32 2.01
C ALA A 49 4.99 0.84 2.53
N ARG A 50 5.83 1.77 2.99
CA ARG A 50 7.14 1.45 3.59
C ARG A 50 6.98 0.63 4.86
N ASP A 51 6.07 0.99 5.75
CA ASP A 51 5.84 0.26 7.01
C ASP A 51 5.27 -1.15 6.77
N VAL A 52 4.34 -1.28 5.81
CA VAL A 52 3.64 -2.54 5.54
C VAL A 52 4.49 -3.49 4.71
N PHE A 53 5.18 -3.00 3.68
CA PHE A 53 5.86 -3.86 2.69
C PHE A 53 7.38 -3.77 2.73
N GLU A 54 7.97 -2.93 3.59
CA GLU A 54 9.43 -2.76 3.70
C GLU A 54 10.08 -2.46 2.36
N THR A 55 9.44 -1.60 1.57
CA THR A 55 9.88 -1.20 0.24
C THR A 55 10.06 0.30 0.15
N ASP A 56 11.11 0.73 -0.56
CA ASP A 56 11.35 2.12 -0.90
C ASP A 56 10.73 2.54 -2.23
N TRP A 57 10.16 1.57 -2.96
CA TRP A 57 9.56 1.81 -4.27
C TRP A 57 8.07 2.07 -4.15
N ILE A 58 7.60 3.11 -4.83
CA ILE A 58 6.17 3.39 -5.00
C ILE A 58 5.90 3.79 -6.45
N LYS A 59 4.83 3.25 -7.02
CA LYS A 59 4.29 3.67 -8.31
C LYS A 59 3.40 4.89 -8.08
N LEU A 60 3.88 6.06 -8.51
CA LEU A 60 3.04 7.26 -8.55
C LEU A 60 1.96 7.08 -9.63
N GLU A 61 0.70 7.14 -9.19
CA GLU A 61 -0.51 6.95 -10.01
C GLU A 61 -1.56 7.95 -9.50
N LEU A 62 -2.04 8.84 -10.38
CA LEU A 62 -3.00 9.90 -10.11
C LEU A 62 -4.18 9.79 -11.07
#